data_AF-A0A9Q1EHN8-F1
#
_entry.id   AF-A0A9Q1EHN8-F1
#
_cell.length_a   1.000
_cell.length_b   1.000
_cell.length_c   1.000
_cell.angle_alpha   90.00
_cell.angle_beta   90.00
_cell.angle_gamma   90.00
#
_symmetry.space_group_name_H-M   'P 1'
#
loop_
_entity.id
_entity.type
_entity.pdbx_description
1 polymer ?
#
loop_
_entity_poly.entity_id
_entity_poly.type
_entity_poly.pdbx_seq_one_letter_code
_entity_poly.pdbx_strand_id
1 'polypeptide(L)'
;MTVSGPAGLYFTVLIVIALTLDNGREYGEEDLPLTRKRRETDPVSGCVLSCTAQTYRQLLDRRDIQTVRFHHAATGHLGNHCWSTQIKSGSGERLQNTYVVLPVDMASVLEPSLGLKPTFPHQHDELKAHRGLTVVSENCGLRFDVTGPFASSMARPKFCVKIMPQGNIFVNALKCPPFLVTVWLREHESPT
;
A
#
# COMPACT_ATOMS: atom_id res chain seq x y z
N MET A 1 11.97 48.76 33.09
CA MET A 1 12.15 47.28 33.13
C MET A 1 11.55 46.72 31.85
N THR A 2 12.41 46.45 30.88
CA THR A 2 12.09 45.82 29.59
C THR A 2 12.26 44.32 29.74
N VAL A 3 11.20 43.54 29.50
CA VAL A 3 11.33 42.10 29.27
C VAL A 3 10.78 41.81 27.88
N SER A 4 11.75 41.59 26.99
CA SER A 4 11.65 41.06 25.64
C SER A 4 10.94 39.69 25.65
N GLY A 5 10.08 39.45 24.65
CA GLY A 5 9.51 38.12 24.40
C GLY A 5 10.56 37.12 23.89
N PRO A 6 10.10 35.91 23.59
CA PRO A 6 10.51 35.29 22.34
C PRO A 6 9.30 34.89 21.50
N ALA A 7 9.43 35.22 20.22
CA ALA A 7 8.67 34.65 19.14
C ALA A 7 8.71 33.12 19.21
N GLY A 8 7.60 32.52 19.65
CA GLY A 8 7.35 31.10 19.45
C GLY A 8 7.01 30.88 17.99
N LEU A 9 8.00 30.47 17.22
CA LEU A 9 7.88 30.03 15.83
C LEU A 9 6.61 29.19 15.66
N TYR A 10 5.66 29.74 14.89
CA TYR A 10 4.66 28.95 14.20
C TYR A 10 5.42 27.98 13.29
N PHE A 11 5.68 26.77 13.79
CA PHE A 11 6.07 25.64 12.97
C PHE A 11 4.86 25.24 12.13
N THR A 12 4.64 25.97 11.03
CA THR A 12 3.80 25.54 9.92
C THR A 12 4.41 24.27 9.36
N VAL A 13 3.95 23.11 9.83
CA VAL A 13 4.25 21.83 9.22
C VAL A 13 3.47 21.76 7.91
N LEU A 14 4.10 22.22 6.82
CA LEU A 14 3.63 22.00 5.46
C LEU A 14 3.81 20.51 5.12
N ILE A 15 2.82 19.69 5.44
CA ILE A 15 2.76 18.30 4.96
C ILE A 15 2.19 18.34 3.55
N VAL A 16 3.08 18.25 2.56
CA VAL A 16 2.74 18.11 1.15
C VAL A 16 2.06 16.76 0.95
N ILE A 17 0.76 16.78 0.66
CA ILE A 17 -0.01 15.60 0.25
C ILE A 17 0.41 15.28 -1.20
N ALA A 18 1.50 14.53 -1.34
CA ALA A 18 1.89 13.95 -2.63
C ALA A 18 1.23 12.58 -2.79
N LEU A 19 0.02 12.56 -3.37
CA LEU A 19 -0.59 11.33 -3.87
C LEU A 19 0.18 10.87 -5.12
N THR A 20 1.28 10.15 -4.94
CA THR A 20 1.92 9.44 -6.04
C THR A 20 1.25 8.08 -6.21
N LEU A 21 0.20 8.02 -7.01
CA LEU A 21 -0.35 6.76 -7.52
C LEU A 21 0.57 6.28 -8.64
N ASP A 22 1.45 5.32 -8.33
CA ASP A 22 2.33 4.73 -9.33
C ASP A 22 1.59 3.59 -10.04
N ASN A 23 1.05 3.88 -11.23
CA ASN A 23 0.45 2.85 -12.09
C ASN A 23 1.57 2.02 -12.73
N GLY A 24 1.65 0.75 -12.34
CA GLY A 24 2.58 -0.24 -12.88
C GLY A 24 2.59 -0.23 -14.40
N ARG A 25 3.77 -0.01 -14.99
CA ARG A 25 4.00 0.00 -16.44
C ARG A 25 4.16 -1.44 -16.92
N GLU A 26 3.20 -1.98 -17.66
CA GLU A 26 3.45 -3.18 -18.46
C GLU A 26 4.40 -2.84 -19.62
N TYR A 27 5.50 -3.60 -19.72
CA TYR A 27 6.31 -3.68 -20.93
C TYR A 27 5.85 -4.91 -21.70
N GLY A 28 5.09 -4.68 -22.77
CA GLY A 28 4.94 -5.64 -23.87
C GLY A 28 6.00 -5.31 -24.91
N GLU A 29 6.85 -6.28 -25.21
CA GLU A 29 7.82 -6.21 -26.30
C GLU A 29 7.11 -6.59 -27.60
N GLU A 30 6.68 -5.62 -28.40
CA GLU A 30 6.51 -5.72 -29.85
C GLU A 30 6.66 -4.30 -30.47
N ASP A 31 7.57 -4.19 -31.44
CA ASP A 31 7.87 -2.99 -32.22
C ASP A 31 6.65 -2.46 -33.00
N LEU A 32 6.35 -1.14 -32.95
CA LEU A 32 5.81 -0.26 -34.02
C LEU A 32 5.33 1.11 -33.45
N PRO A 33 5.21 2.17 -34.30
CA PRO A 33 5.55 3.54 -33.91
C PRO A 33 4.43 4.36 -33.25
N LEU A 34 4.87 5.20 -32.31
CA LEU A 34 4.33 6.51 -31.89
C LEU A 34 2.85 6.78 -32.24
N THR A 35 1.94 6.24 -31.43
CA THR A 35 0.75 7.01 -31.04
C THR A 35 0.80 7.15 -29.53
N ARG A 36 1.18 8.33 -29.03
CA ARG A 36 1.12 8.68 -27.60
C ARG A 36 -0.35 8.76 -27.20
N LYS A 37 -1.00 7.61 -27.03
CA LYS A 37 -2.30 7.48 -26.39
C LYS A 37 -2.13 8.10 -25.00
N ARG A 38 -2.82 9.21 -24.76
CA ARG A 38 -2.98 9.80 -23.43
C ARG A 38 -3.52 8.67 -22.56
N ARG A 39 -2.70 8.16 -21.64
CA ARG A 39 -3.11 7.10 -20.71
C ARG A 39 -4.29 7.65 -19.93
N GLU A 40 -5.47 7.12 -20.24
CA GLU A 40 -6.64 7.28 -19.42
C GLU A 40 -6.29 6.61 -18.09
N THR A 41 -5.99 7.43 -17.08
CA THR A 41 -5.76 6.95 -15.72
C THR A 41 -7.07 6.35 -15.23
N ASP A 42 -7.06 5.04 -14.98
CA ASP A 42 -8.18 4.38 -14.32
C ASP A 42 -8.54 5.17 -13.04
N PRO A 43 -9.83 5.43 -12.78
CA PRO A 43 -10.26 6.17 -11.62
C PRO A 43 -9.82 5.43 -10.34
N VAL A 44 -9.21 6.17 -9.42
CA VAL A 44 -8.80 5.68 -8.10
C VAL A 44 -10.03 5.10 -7.39
N SER A 45 -9.93 3.86 -6.93
CA SER A 45 -11.07 3.21 -6.27
C SER A 45 -11.44 3.93 -4.98
N GLY A 46 -12.75 4.01 -4.70
CA GLY A 46 -13.26 4.63 -3.47
C GLY A 46 -12.72 3.97 -2.19
N CYS A 47 -12.40 2.66 -2.23
CA CYS A 47 -11.77 1.98 -1.10
C CYS A 47 -10.35 2.49 -0.81
N VAL A 48 -9.54 2.74 -1.84
CA VAL A 48 -8.20 3.31 -1.65
C VAL A 48 -8.32 4.71 -1.06
N LEU A 49 -9.16 5.58 -1.64
CA LEU A 49 -9.35 6.94 -1.12
C LEU A 49 -9.83 6.96 0.35
N SER A 50 -10.82 6.14 0.68
CA SER A 50 -11.33 6.03 2.06
C SER A 50 -10.25 5.52 3.02
N CYS A 51 -9.53 4.46 2.64
CA CYS A 51 -8.46 3.91 3.46
C CYS A 51 -7.29 4.89 3.64
N THR A 52 -6.93 5.62 2.58
CA THR A 52 -5.93 6.68 2.61
C THR A 52 -6.34 7.76 3.60
N ALA A 53 -7.56 8.30 3.52
CA ALA A 53 -8.04 9.34 4.43
C ALA A 53 -8.02 8.89 5.90
N GLN A 54 -8.46 7.66 6.17
CA GLN A 54 -8.48 7.10 7.53
C GLN A 54 -7.08 6.85 8.07
N THR A 55 -6.18 6.30 7.25
CA THR A 55 -4.78 6.06 7.61
C THR A 55 -4.06 7.38 7.90
N TYR A 56 -4.24 8.41 7.07
CA TYR A 56 -3.61 9.71 7.32
C TYR A 56 -4.17 10.41 8.56
N ARG A 57 -5.48 10.32 8.82
CA ARG A 57 -6.03 10.81 10.09
C ARG A 57 -5.34 10.15 11.29
N GLN A 58 -5.18 8.83 11.25
CA GLN A 58 -4.51 8.08 12.31
C GLN A 58 -3.04 8.48 12.49
N LEU A 59 -2.31 8.72 11.40
CA LEU A 59 -0.92 9.22 11.46
C LEU A 59 -0.86 10.60 12.12
N LEU A 60 -1.75 11.51 11.75
CA LEU A 60 -1.82 12.87 12.32
C LEU A 60 -2.15 12.83 13.82
N ASP A 61 -3.14 12.02 14.21
CA ASP A 61 -3.54 11.87 15.61
C ASP A 61 -2.39 11.33 16.47
N ARG A 62 -1.55 10.45 15.91
CA ARG A 62 -0.39 9.85 16.58
C ARG A 62 0.90 10.67 16.46
N ARG A 63 0.89 11.76 15.67
CA ARG A 63 2.10 12.51 15.27
C ARG A 63 3.18 11.61 14.68
N ASP A 64 2.75 10.61 13.92
CA ASP A 64 3.64 9.66 13.26
C ASP A 64 4.22 10.29 11.99
N ILE A 65 5.54 10.14 11.80
CA ILE A 65 6.30 10.73 10.69
C ILE A 65 6.48 9.78 9.51
N GLN A 66 5.92 8.57 9.59
CA GLN A 66 6.00 7.59 8.51
C GLN A 66 5.22 8.05 7.26
N THR A 67 5.80 7.78 6.09
CA THR A 67 5.11 7.98 4.81
C THR A 67 4.39 6.69 4.43
N VAL A 68 3.10 6.76 4.12
CA VAL A 68 2.31 5.61 3.65
C VAL A 68 1.89 5.82 2.20
N ARG A 69 2.10 4.80 1.35
CA ARG A 69 1.74 4.83 -0.08
C ARG A 69 0.84 3.67 -0.44
N PHE A 70 -0.12 3.92 -1.32
CA PHE A 70 -1.14 2.95 -1.75
C PHE A 70 -0.97 2.65 -3.23
N HIS A 71 -1.01 1.37 -3.60
CA HIS A 71 -0.77 0.91 -4.98
C HIS A 71 -1.89 -0.02 -5.42
N HIS A 72 -2.48 0.28 -6.58
CA HIS A 72 -3.52 -0.55 -7.17
C HIS A 72 -2.93 -1.84 -7.74
N ALA A 73 -3.67 -2.94 -7.60
CA ALA A 73 -3.32 -4.18 -8.25
C ALA A 73 -3.61 -4.07 -9.76
N ALA A 74 -2.67 -4.54 -10.57
CA ALA A 74 -2.97 -5.00 -11.91
C ALA A 74 -3.59 -6.40 -11.84
N THR A 75 -4.56 -6.67 -12.71
CA THR A 75 -5.10 -8.03 -12.88
C THR A 75 -4.01 -8.92 -13.46
N GLY A 76 -3.60 -9.94 -12.71
CA GLY A 76 -2.64 -10.95 -13.13
C GLY A 76 -3.29 -12.18 -13.77
N HIS A 77 -2.46 -13.10 -14.23
CA HIS A 77 -2.92 -14.37 -14.79
C HIS A 77 -3.64 -15.22 -13.73
N LEU A 78 -4.72 -15.94 -14.13
CA LEU A 78 -5.49 -16.87 -13.28
C LEU A 78 -6.09 -16.28 -11.99
N GLY A 79 -6.51 -15.00 -12.03
CA GLY A 79 -7.13 -14.33 -10.89
C GLY A 79 -6.14 -13.89 -9.80
N ASN A 80 -4.85 -13.83 -10.13
CA ASN A 80 -3.85 -13.20 -9.27
C ASN A 80 -3.99 -11.68 -9.29
N HIS A 81 -3.55 -11.05 -8.21
CA HIS A 81 -3.40 -9.60 -8.11
C HIS A 81 -1.91 -9.26 -8.04
N CYS A 82 -1.45 -8.39 -8.93
CA CYS A 82 -0.02 -8.12 -9.09
C CYS A 82 0.29 -6.63 -8.93
N TRP A 83 1.44 -6.34 -8.33
CA TRP A 83 1.98 -4.99 -8.21
C TRP A 83 3.38 -4.92 -8.80
N SER A 84 3.77 -3.74 -9.26
CA SER A 84 5.17 -3.46 -9.56
C SER A 84 5.96 -3.48 -8.26
N THR A 85 7.11 -4.13 -8.27
CA THR A 85 8.10 -4.07 -7.17
C THR A 85 9.00 -2.85 -7.28
N GLN A 86 9.02 -2.19 -8.44
CA GLN A 86 9.77 -0.97 -8.70
C GLN A 86 9.06 0.24 -8.09
N ILE A 87 8.81 0.18 -6.78
CA ILE A 87 8.19 1.26 -6.03
C ILE A 87 9.25 2.29 -5.72
N LYS A 88 9.04 3.52 -6.18
CA LYS A 88 9.97 4.62 -5.95
C LYS A 88 10.04 4.93 -4.46
N SER A 89 11.25 5.02 -3.92
CA SER A 89 11.52 5.61 -2.61
C SER A 89 11.60 7.14 -2.73
N GLY A 90 11.24 7.84 -1.65
CA GLY A 90 11.60 9.25 -1.51
C GLY A 90 13.07 9.40 -1.12
N SER A 91 13.61 10.61 -1.29
CA SER A 91 14.97 10.93 -0.82
C SER A 91 15.07 10.73 0.69
N GLY A 92 16.02 9.90 1.12
CA GLY A 92 16.23 9.55 2.52
C GLY A 92 15.11 8.70 3.12
N GLU A 93 14.35 7.94 2.33
CA GLU A 93 13.32 7.03 2.85
C GLU A 93 13.73 5.56 2.71
N ARG A 94 13.46 4.78 3.76
CA ARG A 94 13.64 3.32 3.77
C ARG A 94 12.30 2.61 3.99
N LEU A 95 11.99 1.65 3.12
CA LEU A 95 10.82 0.78 3.23
C LEU A 95 10.90 -0.03 4.54
N GLN A 96 9.88 0.10 5.39
CA GLN A 96 9.77 -0.65 6.65
C GLN A 96 8.84 -1.84 6.51
N ASN A 97 7.63 -1.60 6.00
CA ASN A 97 6.59 -2.61 5.95
C ASN A 97 5.84 -2.54 4.62
N THR A 98 5.37 -3.71 4.19
CA THR A 98 4.49 -3.85 3.03
C THR A 98 3.31 -4.73 3.41
N TYR A 99 2.10 -4.22 3.16
CA TYR A 99 0.86 -4.93 3.42
C TYR A 99 0.04 -5.08 2.14
N VAL A 100 -0.60 -6.23 1.96
CA VAL A 100 -1.75 -6.34 1.05
C VAL A 100 -3.01 -6.13 1.88
N VAL A 101 -3.88 -5.26 1.42
CA VAL A 101 -5.17 -4.98 2.06
C VAL A 101 -6.29 -5.55 1.21
N LEU A 102 -7.14 -6.36 1.85
CA LEU A 102 -8.37 -6.90 1.28
C LEU A 102 -9.55 -6.09 1.85
N PRO A 103 -10.17 -5.20 1.05
CA PRO A 103 -11.28 -4.38 1.51
C PRO A 103 -12.52 -5.24 1.68
N VAL A 104 -12.82 -5.59 2.92
CA VAL A 104 -13.99 -6.39 3.31
C VAL A 104 -14.89 -5.58 4.23
N ASP A 105 -16.10 -6.07 4.43
CA ASP A 105 -16.92 -5.58 5.53
C ASP A 105 -16.54 -6.25 6.85
N MET A 106 -15.80 -5.53 7.71
CA MET A 106 -15.31 -6.10 8.97
C MET A 106 -16.44 -6.54 9.91
N ALA A 107 -17.65 -5.99 9.77
CA ALA A 107 -18.84 -6.45 10.52
C ALA A 107 -19.38 -7.79 10.01
N SER A 108 -19.12 -8.14 8.75
CA SER A 108 -19.64 -9.35 8.10
C SER A 108 -18.63 -10.51 8.05
N VAL A 109 -17.36 -10.26 8.37
CA VAL A 109 -16.31 -11.27 8.34
C VAL A 109 -16.18 -11.93 9.72
N LEU A 110 -16.66 -13.17 9.85
CA LEU A 110 -16.21 -14.06 10.91
C LEU A 110 -14.75 -14.45 10.61
N GLU A 111 -13.83 -13.97 11.44
CA GLU A 111 -12.42 -14.38 11.44
C GLU A 111 -12.29 -15.93 11.56
N PRO A 112 -11.50 -16.65 10.74
CA PRO A 112 -10.66 -16.20 9.61
C PRO A 112 -11.13 -16.83 8.29
N SER A 113 -12.09 -16.25 7.57
CA SER A 113 -12.58 -16.82 6.31
C SER A 113 -11.65 -16.60 5.09
N LEU A 114 -10.46 -15.99 5.29
CA LEU A 114 -9.61 -15.48 4.23
C LEU A 114 -8.11 -15.63 4.48
N GLY A 115 -7.43 -16.29 3.54
CA GLY A 115 -5.98 -16.34 3.43
C GLY A 115 -5.45 -15.60 2.20
N LEU A 116 -4.14 -15.34 2.20
CA LEU A 116 -3.46 -14.74 1.06
C LEU A 116 -2.18 -15.51 0.76
N LYS A 117 -1.98 -15.94 -0.49
CA LYS A 117 -0.77 -16.65 -0.90
C LYS A 117 0.04 -15.84 -1.91
N PRO A 118 1.29 -15.45 -1.61
CA PRO A 118 2.20 -14.95 -2.64
C PRO A 118 2.48 -16.03 -3.70
N THR A 119 2.26 -15.68 -4.97
CA THR A 119 2.34 -16.61 -6.10
C THR A 119 3.51 -16.33 -7.04
N PHE A 120 4.05 -15.11 -7.02
CA PHE A 120 5.18 -14.71 -7.86
C PHE A 120 6.02 -13.64 -7.14
N PRO A 121 7.37 -13.66 -7.25
CA PRO A 121 8.19 -14.56 -8.07
C PRO A 121 8.46 -15.93 -7.45
N HIS A 122 8.22 -16.07 -6.15
CA HIS A 122 8.34 -17.33 -5.44
C HIS A 122 6.98 -17.68 -4.83
N GLN A 123 6.65 -18.97 -4.81
CA GLN A 123 5.50 -19.44 -4.06
C GLN A 123 5.88 -19.47 -2.57
N HIS A 124 5.09 -18.79 -1.76
CA HIS A 124 5.23 -18.81 -0.31
C HIS A 124 4.06 -19.55 0.33
N ASP A 125 4.21 -19.85 1.61
CA ASP A 125 3.10 -20.33 2.43
C ASP A 125 1.95 -19.33 2.46
N GLU A 126 0.75 -19.85 2.73
CA GLU A 126 -0.42 -19.02 2.92
C GLU A 126 -0.24 -18.12 4.15
N LEU A 127 -0.43 -16.84 3.95
CA LEU A 127 -0.39 -15.80 4.97
C LEU A 127 -1.77 -15.65 5.59
N LYS A 128 -1.77 -15.46 6.91
CA LYS A 128 -2.97 -15.12 7.69
C LYS A 128 -3.09 -13.61 7.84
N ALA A 129 -4.31 -13.15 8.12
CA ALA A 129 -4.56 -11.75 8.41
C ALA A 129 -3.70 -11.29 9.61
N HIS A 130 -3.01 -10.17 9.42
CA HIS A 130 -2.19 -9.49 10.40
C HIS A 130 -3.09 -8.78 11.43
N ARG A 131 -2.96 -9.17 12.69
CA ARG A 131 -3.71 -8.61 13.83
C ARG A 131 -2.87 -7.67 14.72
N GLY A 132 -1.62 -7.43 14.36
CA GLY A 132 -0.74 -6.51 15.09
C GLY A 132 -1.09 -5.04 14.84
N LEU A 133 -0.52 -4.17 15.68
CA LEU A 133 -0.62 -2.73 15.49
C LEU A 133 0.09 -2.32 14.19
N THR A 134 -0.60 -1.57 13.35
CA THR A 134 -0.02 -0.99 12.13
C THR A 134 -0.49 0.46 11.97
N VAL A 135 0.19 1.21 11.09
CA VAL A 135 -0.26 2.55 10.68
C VAL A 135 -1.47 2.51 9.75
N VAL A 136 -1.69 1.38 9.07
CA VAL A 136 -2.84 1.19 8.18
C VAL A 136 -4.09 1.00 9.03
N SER A 137 -5.11 1.84 8.80
CA SER A 137 -6.34 1.79 9.60
C SER A 137 -7.01 0.41 9.51
N GLU A 138 -7.52 -0.09 10.65
CA GLU A 138 -8.21 -1.39 10.71
C GLU A 138 -9.52 -1.40 9.92
N ASN A 139 -10.10 -0.20 9.74
CA ASN A 139 -11.31 0.03 8.97
C ASN A 139 -11.10 -0.14 7.45
N CYS A 140 -9.85 -0.27 7.00
CA CYS A 140 -9.53 -0.55 5.60
C CYS A 140 -9.86 -1.99 5.18
N GLY A 141 -10.02 -2.92 6.12
CA GLY A 141 -10.26 -4.33 5.86
C GLY A 141 -9.16 -5.23 6.42
N LEU A 142 -9.08 -6.47 5.91
CA LEU A 142 -8.05 -7.42 6.34
C LEU A 142 -6.69 -7.02 5.78
N ARG A 143 -5.67 -7.03 6.62
CA ARG A 143 -4.29 -6.68 6.29
C ARG A 143 -3.46 -7.95 6.29
N PHE A 144 -2.58 -8.13 5.32
CA PHE A 144 -1.66 -9.27 5.26
C PHE A 144 -0.24 -8.71 5.15
N ASP A 145 0.61 -9.02 6.13
CA ASP A 145 2.00 -8.61 6.09
C ASP A 145 2.74 -9.42 5.03
N VAL A 146 3.16 -8.73 3.98
CA VAL A 146 3.92 -9.31 2.86
C VAL A 146 5.34 -8.77 2.82
N THR A 147 5.83 -8.13 3.90
CA THR A 147 7.13 -7.44 3.91
C THR A 147 8.26 -8.38 3.48
N GLY A 148 8.34 -9.59 4.04
CA GLY A 148 9.35 -10.59 3.67
C GLY A 148 9.24 -11.05 2.20
N PRO A 149 8.10 -11.61 1.77
CA PRO A 149 7.88 -12.02 0.37
C PRO A 149 8.04 -10.88 -0.65
N PHE A 150 7.67 -9.65 -0.28
CA PHE A 150 7.82 -8.49 -1.14
C PHE A 150 9.30 -8.07 -1.24
N ALA A 151 10.03 -8.03 -0.12
CA ALA A 151 11.45 -7.69 -0.12
C ALA A 151 12.28 -8.69 -0.94
N SER A 152 12.00 -9.99 -0.81
CA SER A 152 12.66 -11.03 -1.63
C SER A 152 12.33 -10.91 -3.12
N SER A 153 11.21 -10.25 -3.46
CA SER A 153 10.78 -10.04 -4.84
C SER A 153 11.35 -8.80 -5.52
N MET A 154 12.06 -7.90 -4.81
CA MET A 154 12.51 -6.61 -5.36
C MET A 154 13.46 -6.75 -6.57
N ALA A 155 14.13 -7.90 -6.73
CA ALA A 155 14.96 -8.19 -7.90
C ALA A 155 14.16 -8.56 -9.17
N ARG A 156 12.83 -8.69 -9.08
CA ARG A 156 11.92 -9.06 -10.16
C ARG A 156 10.92 -7.93 -10.39
N PRO A 157 10.34 -7.75 -11.58
CA PRO A 157 9.53 -6.58 -11.89
C PRO A 157 8.13 -6.57 -11.25
N LYS A 158 7.64 -7.73 -10.80
CA LYS A 158 6.27 -7.91 -10.29
C LYS A 158 6.28 -8.75 -9.01
N PHE A 159 5.33 -8.45 -8.13
CA PHE A 159 4.95 -9.25 -6.98
C PHE A 159 3.47 -9.58 -7.10
N CYS A 160 3.10 -10.85 -7.03
CA CYS A 160 1.72 -11.28 -7.21
C CYS A 160 1.24 -12.12 -6.04
N VAL A 161 -0.05 -12.02 -5.76
CA VAL A 161 -0.73 -12.80 -4.73
C VAL A 161 -2.02 -13.40 -5.27
N LYS A 162 -2.45 -14.48 -4.64
CA LYS A 162 -3.75 -15.10 -4.82
C LYS A 162 -4.52 -15.01 -3.51
N ILE A 163 -5.79 -14.62 -3.59
CA ILE A 163 -6.69 -14.68 -2.45
C ILE A 163 -7.15 -16.14 -2.29
N MET A 164 -6.97 -16.67 -1.09
CA MET A 164 -7.30 -18.06 -0.76
C MET A 164 -8.59 -18.06 0.08
N PRO A 165 -9.72 -18.51 -0.48
CA PRO A 165 -10.95 -18.62 0.29
C PRO A 165 -10.79 -19.72 1.35
N GLN A 166 -11.08 -19.42 2.61
CA GLN A 166 -11.22 -20.43 3.65
C GLN A 166 -12.72 -20.71 3.87
N GLY A 167 -13.27 -21.62 3.06
CA GLY A 167 -14.67 -22.06 3.12
C GLY A 167 -15.50 -21.78 1.87
N ASN A 168 -16.80 -22.14 1.93
CA ASN A 168 -17.70 -22.15 0.76
C ASN A 168 -18.38 -20.80 0.44
N ILE A 169 -18.09 -19.73 1.20
CA ILE A 169 -18.81 -18.45 1.10
C ILE A 169 -17.86 -17.41 0.51
N PHE A 170 -17.63 -17.46 -0.81
CA PHE A 170 -16.57 -16.64 -1.41
C PHE A 170 -16.89 -15.92 -2.71
N VAL A 171 -18.16 -15.77 -3.08
CA VAL A 171 -18.43 -15.14 -4.38
C VAL A 171 -18.34 -13.61 -4.34
N ASN A 172 -18.54 -12.93 -3.19
CA ASN A 172 -18.64 -11.46 -3.16
C ASN A 172 -18.13 -10.77 -1.86
N ALA A 173 -17.12 -11.32 -1.18
CA ALA A 173 -16.69 -10.76 0.13
C ALA A 173 -15.93 -9.42 0.03
N LEU A 174 -15.31 -9.13 -1.13
CA LEU A 174 -14.53 -7.91 -1.33
C LEU A 174 -15.40 -6.76 -1.84
N LYS A 175 -15.27 -5.59 -1.21
CA LYS A 175 -15.90 -4.34 -1.65
C LYS A 175 -15.20 -3.74 -2.88
N CYS A 176 -13.89 -3.99 -3.01
CA CYS A 176 -13.04 -3.47 -4.07
C CYS A 176 -11.91 -4.46 -4.39
N PRO A 177 -11.22 -4.31 -5.53
CA PRO A 177 -9.94 -5.00 -5.76
C PRO A 177 -8.96 -4.75 -4.62
N PRO A 178 -8.11 -5.74 -4.28
CA PRO A 178 -7.10 -5.57 -3.27
C PRO A 178 -6.06 -4.53 -3.70
N PHE A 179 -5.42 -3.91 -2.72
CA PHE A 179 -4.35 -2.93 -2.96
C PHE A 179 -3.17 -3.18 -2.02
N LEU A 180 -1.99 -2.76 -2.47
CA LEU A 180 -0.75 -2.84 -1.70
C LEU A 180 -0.56 -1.52 -0.95
N VAL A 181 -0.07 -1.60 0.28
CA VAL A 181 0.29 -0.46 1.10
C VAL A 181 1.75 -0.59 1.48
N THR A 182 2.56 0.43 1.22
CA THR A 182 3.96 0.49 1.65
C THR A 182 4.15 1.59 2.68
N VAL A 183 4.90 1.28 3.73
CA VAL A 183 5.20 2.16 4.85
C VAL A 183 6.70 2.46 4.84
N TRP A 184 7.04 3.74 4.86
CA TRP A 184 8.40 4.23 4.72
C TRP A 184 8.76 5.07 5.93
N LEU A 185 10.00 4.91 6.41
CA LEU A 185 10.58 5.74 7.45
C LEU A 185 11.62 6.66 6.83
N ARG A 186 11.59 7.93 7.21
CA ARG A 186 12.64 8.88 6.86
C ARG A 186 13.87 8.60 7.70
N GLU A 187 14.99 8.34 7.05
CA GLU A 187 16.29 8.28 7.68
C GLU A 187 16.73 9.71 7.96
N HIS A 188 17.00 10.03 9.22
CA HIS A 188 17.64 11.30 9.55
C HIS A 188 19.09 11.19 9.06
N GLU A 189 19.48 12.07 8.14
CA GLU A 189 20.90 12.32 7.90
C GLU A 189 21.48 12.85 9.22
N SER A 190 22.34 12.04 9.85
CA SER A 190 23.15 12.52 10.97
C SER A 190 23.97 13.71 10.46
N PRO A 191 23.96 14.87 11.15
CA PRO A 191 24.84 15.97 10.78
C PRO A 191 26.29 15.50 10.96
N THR A 192 27.01 15.34 9.85
CA THR A 192 28.47 15.20 9.80
C THR A 192 29.16 16.52 10.08
#